data_AF-A0A2Y9TWJ9-F1
#
_entry.id   AF-A0A2Y9TWJ9-F1
#
_cell.length_a   1.000
_cell.length_b   1.000
_cell.length_c   1.000
_cell.angle_alpha   90.00
_cell.angle_beta   90.00
_cell.angle_gamma   90.00
#
_symmetry.space_group_name_H-M   'P 1'
#
loop_
_entity.id
_entity.type
_entity.pdbx_description
1 polymer ?
#
loop_
_entity_poly.entity_id
_entity_poly.type
_entity_poly.pdbx_seq_one_letter_code
_entity_poly.pdbx_strand_id
1 'polypeptide(L)'
;MYLDLYGIKSPEAYNLHYNRHSTSNMTVDFDSPWSPPNDAVMEALGKRFDCQLVHYYCEEGDCFCGRGEYEQGTLIERVCDELVYGEMDDEGMSEIIGPDYILENISHFGG
;
A
#
# COMPACT_ATOMS: atom_id res chain seq x y z
N MET A 1 -10.46 -19.12 -3.65
CA MET A 1 -11.02 -17.91 -4.31
C MET A 1 -9.93 -16.84 -4.31
N TYR A 2 -10.01 -15.74 -5.09
CA TYR A 2 -8.88 -14.79 -5.21
C TYR A 2 -8.37 -14.21 -3.88
N LEU A 3 -9.25 -14.04 -2.89
CA LEU A 3 -8.87 -13.65 -1.52
C LEU A 3 -7.81 -14.58 -0.91
N ASP A 4 -7.95 -15.89 -1.08
CA ASP A 4 -7.00 -16.88 -0.51
C ASP A 4 -5.62 -16.81 -1.16
N LEU A 5 -5.57 -16.42 -2.44
CA LEU A 5 -4.33 -16.39 -3.23
C LEU A 5 -3.64 -15.03 -3.14
N TYR A 6 -4.41 -13.95 -3.15
CA TYR A 6 -3.91 -12.60 -3.38
C TYR A 6 -4.26 -11.61 -2.26
N GLY A 7 -5.05 -12.02 -1.27
CA GLY A 7 -5.52 -11.12 -0.21
C GLY A 7 -6.60 -10.12 -0.64
N ILE A 8 -6.97 -10.11 -1.93
CA ILE A 8 -7.87 -9.12 -2.54
C ILE A 8 -9.08 -9.78 -3.18
N LYS A 9 -10.20 -9.06 -3.22
CA LYS A 9 -11.46 -9.56 -3.79
C LYS A 9 -11.35 -9.84 -5.27
N SER A 10 -10.72 -8.94 -6.03
CA SER A 10 -10.45 -9.06 -7.46
C SER A 10 -9.01 -8.63 -7.74
N PRO A 11 -8.25 -9.34 -8.59
CA PRO A 11 -6.90 -8.97 -8.99
C PRO A 11 -6.91 -7.86 -10.06
N GLU A 12 -7.52 -6.73 -9.70
CA GLU A 12 -7.66 -5.55 -10.53
C GLU A 12 -7.08 -4.35 -9.80
N ALA A 13 -6.45 -3.46 -10.57
CA ALA A 13 -5.93 -2.19 -10.11
C ALA A 13 -6.72 -1.06 -10.77
N TYR A 14 -7.08 -0.05 -9.98
CA TYR A 14 -7.75 1.17 -10.45
C TYR A 14 -6.83 2.37 -10.21
N ASN A 15 -7.10 3.48 -10.92
CA ASN A 15 -6.32 4.72 -10.81
C ASN A 15 -4.79 4.49 -10.87
N LEU A 16 -4.34 3.60 -11.77
CA LEU A 16 -2.94 3.23 -11.84
C LEU A 16 -2.10 4.38 -12.38
N HIS A 17 -1.18 4.85 -11.54
CA HIS A 17 -0.17 5.84 -11.87
C HIS A 17 1.22 5.23 -11.70
N TYR A 18 2.13 5.53 -12.62
CA TYR A 18 3.53 5.14 -12.45
C TYR A 18 4.44 6.31 -12.81
N ASN A 19 5.54 6.41 -12.07
CA ASN A 19 6.57 7.40 -12.29
C ASN A 19 7.93 6.72 -12.29
N ARG A 20 8.67 6.87 -13.40
CA ARG A 20 10.03 6.35 -13.52
C ARG A 20 11.02 7.46 -13.17
N HIS A 21 11.68 7.33 -12.03
CA HIS A 21 12.68 8.28 -11.55
C HIS A 21 14.05 8.06 -12.20
N SER A 22 14.39 6.82 -12.52
CA SER A 22 15.65 6.48 -13.20
C SER A 22 15.56 5.16 -13.98
N THR A 23 16.68 4.70 -14.54
CA THR A 23 16.71 3.42 -15.24
C THR A 23 16.36 2.24 -14.32
N SER A 24 16.66 2.33 -13.02
CA SER A 24 16.53 1.25 -12.04
C SER A 24 15.57 1.58 -10.88
N ASN A 25 14.83 2.69 -10.95
CA ASN A 25 13.93 3.11 -9.88
C ASN A 25 12.63 3.68 -10.45
N MET A 26 11.52 3.25 -9.87
CA MET A 26 10.18 3.73 -10.21
C MET A 26 9.25 3.60 -9.01
N THR A 27 8.19 4.38 -9.02
CA THR A 27 7.05 4.27 -8.10
C THR A 27 5.83 3.88 -8.91
N VAL A 28 4.98 3.01 -8.33
CA VAL A 28 3.68 2.64 -8.88
C VAL A 28 2.66 2.84 -7.76
N ASP A 29 1.59 3.56 -8.06
CA ASP A 29 0.48 3.88 -7.19
C ASP A 29 -0.81 3.39 -7.86
N PHE A 30 -1.68 2.73 -7.10
CA PHE A 30 -2.94 2.19 -7.60
C PHE A 30 -3.88 1.85 -6.43
N ASP A 31 -5.18 1.85 -6.71
CA ASP A 31 -6.20 1.37 -5.78
C ASP A 31 -6.52 -0.10 -6.04
N SER A 32 -6.73 -0.86 -4.96
CA SER A 32 -7.23 -2.23 -5.01
C SER A 32 -8.56 -2.39 -4.25
N PRO A 33 -9.46 -3.29 -4.67
CA PRO A 33 -10.72 -3.50 -3.96
C PRO A 33 -10.52 -4.05 -2.54
N TRP A 34 -10.95 -3.26 -1.55
CA TRP A 34 -11.18 -3.62 -0.13
C TRP A 34 -9.95 -3.99 0.71
N SER A 35 -8.83 -4.30 0.08
CA SER A 35 -7.61 -4.66 0.79
C SER A 35 -6.41 -4.53 -0.16
N PRO A 36 -5.21 -4.35 0.38
CA PRO A 36 -3.98 -4.44 -0.40
C PRO A 36 -3.69 -5.89 -0.81
N PRO A 37 -2.89 -6.11 -1.89
CA PRO A 37 -2.33 -7.43 -2.17
C PRO A 37 -1.54 -7.97 -0.97
N ASN A 38 -1.67 -9.27 -0.71
CA ASN A 38 -0.93 -9.92 0.38
C ASN A 38 0.58 -10.00 0.09
N ASP A 39 1.35 -10.30 1.14
CA ASP A 39 2.81 -10.39 1.06
C ASP A 39 3.27 -11.40 -0.01
N ALA A 40 2.56 -12.52 -0.19
CA ALA A 40 2.91 -13.54 -1.18
C ALA A 40 2.86 -13.01 -2.63
N VAL A 41 1.96 -12.08 -2.94
CA VAL A 41 1.92 -11.40 -4.24
C VAL A 41 3.15 -10.51 -4.41
N MET A 42 3.52 -9.75 -3.38
CA MET A 42 4.67 -8.85 -3.41
C MET A 42 5.99 -9.61 -3.49
N GLU A 43 6.12 -10.72 -2.75
CA GLU A 43 7.25 -11.65 -2.85
C GLU A 43 7.39 -12.24 -4.26
N ALA A 44 6.28 -12.71 -4.84
CA ALA A 44 6.26 -13.23 -6.20
C ALA A 44 6.64 -12.15 -7.24
N LEU A 45 6.20 -10.91 -7.03
CA LEU A 45 6.54 -9.76 -7.88
C LEU A 45 8.04 -9.46 -7.81
N GLY A 46 8.60 -9.33 -6.60
CA GLY A 46 10.01 -9.05 -6.37
C GLY A 46 10.90 -10.13 -6.97
N LYS A 47 10.52 -11.41 -6.83
CA LYS A 47 11.23 -12.53 -7.44
C LYS A 47 11.15 -12.54 -8.96
N ARG A 48 9.99 -12.23 -9.53
CA ARG A 48 9.75 -12.27 -10.98
C ARG A 48 10.57 -11.21 -11.72
N PHE A 49 10.71 -10.02 -11.12
CA PHE A 49 11.40 -8.89 -11.72
C PHE A 49 12.79 -8.64 -11.15
N ASP A 50 13.27 -9.50 -10.24
CA ASP A 50 14.57 -9.40 -9.56
C ASP A 50 14.81 -8.00 -8.98
N CYS A 51 13.83 -7.52 -8.21
CA CYS A 51 13.83 -6.17 -7.66
C CYS A 51 13.63 -6.15 -6.14
N GLN A 52 14.07 -5.04 -5.54
CA GLN A 52 13.68 -4.66 -4.19
C GLN A 52 12.36 -3.89 -4.26
N LEU A 53 11.46 -4.16 -3.32
CA LEU A 53 10.15 -3.52 -3.23
C LEU A 53 9.97 -2.91 -1.84
N VAL A 54 9.42 -1.70 -1.80
CA VAL A 54 8.82 -1.13 -0.60
C VAL A 54 7.36 -0.88 -0.93
N HIS A 55 6.47 -1.56 -0.20
CA HIS A 55 5.04 -1.50 -0.40
C HIS A 55 4.39 -0.76 0.75
N TYR A 56 3.87 0.44 0.49
CA TYR A 56 3.04 1.19 1.41
C TYR A 56 1.57 0.98 1.05
N TYR A 57 0.71 0.83 2.04
CA TYR A 57 -0.73 0.69 1.82
C TYR A 57 -1.53 1.29 2.97
N CYS A 58 -2.74 1.73 2.68
CA CYS A 58 -3.74 2.15 3.67
C CYS A 58 -5.16 1.93 3.14
N GLU A 59 -6.11 1.82 4.05
CA GLU A 59 -7.53 1.78 3.74
C GLU A 59 -8.28 2.56 4.84
N GLU A 60 -8.96 3.64 4.45
CA GLU A 60 -9.57 4.57 5.40
C GLU A 60 -10.84 3.96 6.04
N GLY A 61 -11.61 3.17 5.29
CA GLY A 61 -12.88 2.62 5.73
C GLY A 61 -12.80 1.67 6.93
N ASP A 62 -11.70 0.94 7.07
CA ASP A 62 -11.39 -0.03 8.12
C ASP A 62 -10.19 0.42 8.98
N CYS A 63 -9.75 1.68 8.82
CA CYS A 63 -8.79 2.35 9.70
C CYS A 63 -7.44 1.62 9.84
N PHE A 64 -6.88 1.09 8.75
CA PHE A 64 -5.58 0.40 8.79
C PHE A 64 -4.60 0.88 7.74
N CYS A 65 -3.32 0.74 8.05
CA CYS A 65 -2.23 1.02 7.14
C CYS A 65 -1.02 0.12 7.42
N GLY A 66 -0.04 0.15 6.52
CA GLY A 66 1.17 -0.61 6.72
C GLY A 66 2.22 -0.39 5.65
N ARG A 67 3.37 -1.01 5.92
CA ARG A 67 4.55 -0.98 5.08
C ARG A 67 5.20 -2.36 5.08
N GLY A 68 5.55 -2.86 3.90
CA GLY A 68 6.35 -4.08 3.74
C GLY A 68 7.60 -3.83 2.90
N GLU A 69 8.75 -4.32 3.34
CA GLU A 69 10.01 -4.29 2.60
C GLU A 69 10.38 -5.70 2.13
N TYR A 70 10.69 -5.84 0.84
CA TYR A 70 10.96 -7.12 0.20
C TYR A 70 12.27 -7.09 -0.56
N GLU A 71 13.11 -8.09 -0.33
CA GLU A 71 14.37 -8.27 -1.05
C GLU A 71 14.43 -9.64 -1.69
N GLN A 72 14.77 -9.69 -3.00
CA GLN A 72 14.86 -10.94 -3.77
C GLN A 72 13.61 -11.83 -3.64
N GLY A 73 12.43 -11.20 -3.49
CA GLY A 73 11.16 -11.88 -3.29
C GLY A 73 10.96 -12.54 -1.93
N THR A 74 11.59 -12.00 -0.88
CA THR A 74 11.36 -12.39 0.52
C THR A 74 10.98 -11.16 1.33
N LEU A 75 9.92 -11.25 2.14
CA LEU A 75 9.59 -10.21 3.12
C LEU A 75 10.68 -10.11 4.20
N ILE A 76 11.26 -8.92 4.37
CA ILE A 76 12.32 -8.65 5.35
C ILE A 76 11.75 -7.97 6.59
N GLU A 77 10.89 -6.97 6.40
CA GLU A 77 10.26 -6.22 7.47
C GLU A 77 8.82 -5.88 7.11
N ARG A 78 7.95 -5.93 8.11
CA ARG A 78 6.56 -5.46 7.99
C ARG A 78 6.14 -4.69 9.23
N VAL A 79 5.48 -3.56 8.99
CA VAL A 79 4.77 -2.78 10.00
C VAL A 79 3.31 -2.66 9.58
N CYS A 80 2.41 -2.82 10.54
CA CYS A 80 0.97 -2.64 10.37
C CYS A 80 0.49 -1.83 11.57
N ASP A 81 -0.19 -0.72 11.31
CA ASP A 81 -0.71 0.20 12.32
C ASP A 81 -2.11 0.69 11.91
N GLU A 82 -2.79 1.36 12.82
CA GLU A 82 -4.04 2.07 12.52
C GLU A 82 -3.73 3.47 11.97
N LEU A 83 -4.63 4.00 11.14
CA LEU A 83 -4.56 5.40 10.71
C LEU A 83 -4.79 6.33 11.92
N VAL A 84 -4.01 7.40 12.00
CA VAL A 84 -4.16 8.41 13.05
C VAL A 84 -4.88 9.62 12.47
N TYR A 85 -6.01 9.97 13.07
CA TYR A 85 -6.83 11.10 12.65
C TYR A 85 -6.59 12.31 13.54
N GLY A 86 -6.59 13.50 12.93
CA GLY A 86 -6.52 14.77 13.62
C GLY A 86 -7.83 15.13 14.32
N GLU A 87 -7.95 16.40 14.70
CA GLU A 87 -9.22 16.91 15.21
C GLU A 87 -10.27 16.92 14.09
N MET A 88 -11.50 16.60 14.46
CA MET A 88 -12.64 16.67 13.54
C MET A 88 -12.96 18.15 13.27
N ASP A 89 -13.07 18.50 12.00
CA ASP A 89 -13.44 19.85 11.57
C ASP A 89 -14.94 20.13 11.72
N ASP A 90 -15.34 21.37 11.40
CA ASP A 90 -16.74 21.81 11.47
C ASP A 90 -17.65 21.10 10.45
N GLU A 91 -17.08 20.40 9.47
CA GLU A 91 -17.77 19.60 8.45
C GLU A 91 -17.91 18.13 8.85
N GLY A 92 -17.32 17.72 9.99
CA GLY A 92 -17.36 16.35 10.50
C GLY A 92 -16.31 15.44 9.87
N MET A 93 -15.32 16.00 9.17
CA MET A 93 -14.21 15.28 8.55
C MET A 93 -12.98 15.36 9.45
N SER A 94 -12.11 14.35 9.40
CA SER A 94 -10.83 14.37 10.11
C SER A 94 -9.72 14.05 9.13
N GLU A 95 -8.69 14.90 9.09
CA GLU A 95 -7.51 14.64 8.27
C GLU A 95 -6.68 13.50 8.87
N ILE A 96 -6.07 12.70 8.01
CA ILE A 96 -5.10 11.70 8.44
C ILE A 96 -3.78 12.41 8.74
N ILE A 97 -3.33 12.30 9.98
CA ILE A 97 -2.10 12.93 10.51
C ILE A 97 -1.04 11.91 10.88
N GLY A 98 -1.25 10.63 10.58
CA GLY A 98 -0.23 9.62 10.79
C GLY A 98 -0.69 8.20 10.43
N PRO A 99 0.24 7.24 10.51
CA PRO A 99 1.64 7.40 10.91
C PRO A 99 2.53 8.07 9.83
N ASP A 100 3.64 8.70 10.25
CA ASP A 100 4.52 9.51 9.38
C ASP A 100 4.95 8.79 8.10
N TYR A 101 5.25 7.49 8.20
CA TYR A 101 5.71 6.71 7.05
C TYR A 101 4.66 6.56 5.95
N ILE A 102 3.37 6.71 6.26
CA ILE A 102 2.30 6.75 5.25
C ILE A 102 2.21 8.14 4.63
N LEU A 103 2.20 9.19 5.46
CA LEU A 103 2.03 10.58 5.00
C LEU A 103 3.08 10.99 3.96
N GLU A 104 4.30 10.49 4.09
CA GLU A 104 5.41 10.80 3.19
C GLU A 104 5.39 9.98 1.88
N ASN A 105 4.66 8.85 1.85
CA ASN A 105 4.82 7.83 0.81
C ASN A 105 3.53 7.44 0.07
N ILE A 106 2.36 7.87 0.54
CA ILE A 106 1.07 7.63 -0.10
C ILE A 106 0.44 8.97 -0.50
N SER A 107 0.01 9.08 -1.76
CA SER A 107 -0.64 10.29 -2.28
C SER A 107 -2.13 10.39 -1.96
N HIS A 108 -2.79 9.25 -1.76
CA HIS A 108 -4.23 9.17 -1.53
C HIS A 108 -4.55 8.07 -0.51
N PHE A 109 -5.38 8.41 0.47
CA PHE A 109 -5.80 7.49 1.52
C PHE A 109 -7.18 6.97 1.08
N GLY A 110 -7.21 5.71 0.63
CA GLY A 110 -8.34 5.18 -0.14
C GLY A 110 -9.70 5.31 0.54
N GLY A 111 -10.70 5.72 -0.24
CA GLY A 111 -12.14 5.83 0.09
C GLY A 111 -13.00 5.94 -1.17
#